data_AF-A0A1R4FGZ2-F1
#
_entry.id   AF-A0A1R4FGZ2-F1
#
_cell.length_a   1.000
_cell.length_b   1.000
_cell.length_c   1.000
_cell.angle_alpha   90.00
_cell.angle_beta   90.00
_cell.angle_gamma   90.00
#
_symmetry.space_group_name_H-M   'P 1'
#
loop_
_entity.id
_entity.type
_entity.pdbx_description
1 polymer ?
#
loop_
_entity_poly.entity_id
_entity_poly.type
_entity_poly.pdbx_seq_one_letter_code
_entity_poly.pdbx_strand_id
1 'polypeptide(L)'
;MAIKDVRIKLNSTGIVRLLQSPEVARELESRGKRIAAAAGNKHDVNATVNRDRAVVFVTTKDTAARKAEAEQRRLSKAIDAGR
;
A
#
# COMPACT_ATOMS: atom_id res chain seq x y z
N MET A 1 12.64 -6.80 -43.71
CA MET A 1 11.21 -7.14 -43.51
C MET A 1 10.72 -6.42 -42.27
N ALA A 2 9.74 -5.53 -42.39
CA ALA A 2 9.08 -4.94 -41.23
C ALA A 2 8.12 -5.97 -40.60
N ILE A 3 8.19 -6.17 -39.28
CA ILE A 3 7.26 -7.04 -38.57
C ILE A 3 5.88 -6.40 -38.68
N LYS A 4 4.98 -7.02 -39.44
CA LYS A 4 3.69 -6.40 -39.80
C LYS A 4 2.70 -6.30 -38.65
N ASP A 5 2.83 -7.09 -37.59
CA ASP A 5 2.01 -6.97 -36.38
C ASP A 5 2.68 -7.67 -35.17
N VAL A 6 3.05 -6.91 -34.14
CA VAL A 6 3.47 -7.46 -32.83
C VAL A 6 2.30 -7.34 -31.87
N ARG A 7 1.82 -8.46 -31.32
CA ARG A 7 0.75 -8.49 -30.33
C ARG A 7 1.29 -8.82 -28.95
N ILE A 8 1.33 -7.81 -28.08
CA ILE A 8 1.67 -7.96 -26.67
C ILE A 8 0.39 -8.28 -25.90
N LYS A 9 0.39 -9.36 -25.11
CA LYS A 9 -0.71 -9.72 -24.22
C LYS A 9 -0.22 -9.77 -22.79
N LEU A 10 -0.99 -9.18 -21.89
CA LEU A 10 -0.73 -9.20 -20.46
C LEU A 10 -1.21 -10.53 -19.86
N ASN A 11 -0.37 -11.20 -19.06
CA ASN A 11 -0.80 -12.36 -18.29
C ASN A 11 -1.51 -11.89 -17.01
N SER A 12 -2.79 -11.51 -17.14
CA SER A 12 -3.57 -10.95 -16.03
C SER A 12 -3.64 -11.88 -14.82
N THR A 13 -3.83 -13.19 -15.04
CA THR A 13 -3.85 -14.19 -13.97
C THR A 13 -2.50 -14.29 -13.25
N GLY A 14 -1.40 -14.29 -14.02
CA GLY A 14 -0.06 -14.31 -13.45
C GLY A 14 0.24 -13.06 -12.62
N ILE A 15 -0.21 -11.89 -13.09
CA ILE A 15 -0.02 -10.62 -12.38
C ILE A 15 -0.83 -10.59 -11.09
N VAL A 16 -2.11 -10.98 -11.10
CA VAL A 16 -2.92 -11.04 -9.89
C VAL A 16 -2.29 -12.01 -8.87
N ARG A 17 -1.85 -13.20 -9.31
CA ARG A 17 -1.17 -14.15 -8.45
C ARG A 17 0.11 -13.57 -7.83
N LEU A 18 0.89 -12.81 -8.61
CA LEU A 18 2.07 -12.12 -8.12
C LEU A 18 1.72 -11.04 -7.09
N LEU A 19 0.71 -10.20 -7.38
CA LEU A 19 0.28 -9.10 -6.49
C LEU A 19 -0.38 -9.60 -5.19
N GLN A 20 -0.89 -10.83 -5.18
CA GLN A 20 -1.43 -11.50 -3.99
C GLN A 20 -0.40 -12.39 -3.28
N SER A 21 0.85 -12.44 -3.76
CA SER A 21 1.88 -13.30 -3.19
C SER A 21 2.20 -12.94 -1.73
N PRO A 22 2.55 -13.92 -0.88
CA PRO A 22 2.95 -13.68 0.50
C PRO A 22 4.15 -12.72 0.63
N GLU A 23 5.04 -12.69 -0.35
CA GLU A 23 6.20 -11.79 -0.42
C GLU A 23 5.73 -10.34 -0.55
N VAL A 24 4.81 -10.06 -1.48
CA VAL A 24 4.24 -8.72 -1.69
C VAL A 24 3.46 -8.28 -0.46
N ALA A 25 2.64 -9.17 0.13
CA ALA A 25 1.88 -8.86 1.34
C ALA A 25 2.80 -8.48 2.52
N ARG A 26 3.86 -9.26 2.77
CA ARG A 26 4.85 -8.99 3.83
C ARG A 26 5.59 -7.67 3.61
N GLU A 27 5.98 -7.38 2.38
CA GLU A 27 6.66 -6.13 2.05
C GLU A 27 5.73 -4.93 2.26
N LEU A 28 4.48 -5.00 1.80
CA LEU A 28 3.51 -3.93 2.04
C LEU A 28 3.23 -3.73 3.53
N GLU A 29 3.14 -4.81 4.32
CA GLU A 29 2.93 -4.72 5.76
C GLU A 29 4.11 -4.03 6.45
N SER A 30 5.34 -4.39 6.07
CA SER A 30 6.56 -3.73 6.53
C SER A 30 6.52 -2.22 6.22
N ARG A 31 6.15 -1.85 5.00
CA ARG A 31 5.99 -0.43 4.59
C ARG A 31 4.93 0.29 5.41
N GLY A 32 3.77 -0.33 5.64
CA GLY A 32 2.70 0.22 6.47
C GLY A 32 3.15 0.48 7.91
N LYS A 33 3.90 -0.44 8.51
CA LYS A 33 4.49 -0.28 9.85
C LYS A 33 5.48 0.88 9.89
N ARG A 34 6.34 1.04 8.87
CA ARG A 34 7.26 2.19 8.76
C ARG A 34 6.52 3.52 8.67
N ILE A 35 5.48 3.60 7.85
CA ILE A 35 4.64 4.79 7.71
C ILE A 35 3.96 5.13 9.05
N ALA A 36 3.34 4.14 9.72
CA ALA A 36 2.68 4.35 11.00
C ALA A 36 3.66 4.81 12.09
N ALA A 37 4.85 4.22 12.14
CA ALA A 37 5.90 4.63 13.09
C ALA A 37 6.33 6.09 12.86
N ALA A 38 6.52 6.51 11.59
CA ALA A 38 6.88 7.87 11.24
C ALA A 38 5.74 8.88 11.48
N ALA A 39 4.49 8.49 11.27
CA ALA A 39 3.31 9.32 11.57
C ALA A 39 3.08 9.53 13.08
N GLY A 40 3.67 8.65 13.91
CA GLY A 40 3.61 8.69 15.36
C GLY A 40 2.38 7.98 15.94
N ASN A 41 2.14 8.19 17.23
CA ASN A 41 1.06 7.52 17.95
C ASN A 41 -0.32 7.77 17.31
N LYS A 42 -1.27 6.87 17.58
CA LYS A 42 -2.67 6.90 17.13
C LYS A 42 -2.91 6.57 15.65
N HIS A 43 -2.07 5.73 15.07
CA HIS A 43 -2.30 5.12 13.76
C HIS A 43 -2.44 3.60 13.90
N ASP A 44 -3.37 3.02 13.13
CA ASP A 44 -3.53 1.57 12.96
C ASP A 44 -2.98 1.14 11.61
N VAL A 45 -2.46 -0.09 11.57
CA VAL A 45 -2.01 -0.75 10.34
C VAL A 45 -2.84 -2.00 10.14
N ASN A 46 -3.51 -2.11 9.00
CA ASN A 46 -4.31 -3.27 8.63
C ASN A 46 -3.86 -3.78 7.26
N ALA A 47 -3.30 -4.98 7.22
CA ALA A 47 -2.93 -5.68 5.99
C ALA A 47 -4.04 -6.65 5.59
N THR A 48 -4.43 -6.61 4.32
CA THR A 48 -5.43 -7.53 3.77
C THR A 48 -5.13 -7.87 2.31
N VAL A 49 -5.73 -8.94 1.81
CA VAL A 49 -5.66 -9.33 0.41
C VAL A 49 -7.03 -9.10 -0.20
N ASN A 50 -7.11 -8.14 -1.12
CA ASN A 50 -8.31 -7.86 -1.90
C ASN A 50 -8.40 -8.82 -3.10
N ARG A 51 -9.47 -8.67 -3.89
CA ARG A 51 -9.76 -9.50 -5.07
C ARG A 51 -8.57 -9.66 -6.03
N ASP A 52 -7.75 -8.63 -6.19
CA ASP A 52 -6.71 -8.54 -7.21
C ASP A 52 -5.29 -8.30 -6.68
N ARG A 53 -5.12 -7.97 -5.39
CA ARG A 53 -3.82 -7.61 -4.80
C ARG A 53 -3.81 -7.60 -3.27
N ALA A 54 -2.63 -7.73 -2.68
CA ALA A 54 -2.40 -7.34 -1.30
C ALA A 54 -2.47 -5.80 -1.15
N VAL A 55 -3.03 -5.33 -0.03
CA VAL A 55 -3.12 -3.92 0.33
C VAL A 55 -2.85 -3.74 1.81
N VAL A 56 -2.38 -2.55 2.17
CA VAL A 56 -2.20 -2.15 3.57
C VAL A 56 -2.80 -0.78 3.77
N PHE A 57 -3.64 -0.69 4.80
CA PHE A 57 -4.26 0.55 5.23
C PHE A 57 -3.53 1.06 6.46
N VAL A 58 -3.12 2.32 6.42
CA VAL A 58 -2.67 3.05 7.60
C VAL A 58 -3.71 4.12 7.89
N THR A 59 -4.36 4.06 9.04
CA THR A 59 -5.50 4.91 9.37
C THR A 59 -5.35 5.54 10.75
N THR A 60 -5.95 6.72 10.95
CA THR A 60 -6.03 7.37 12.27
C THR A 60 -7.03 6.63 13.17
N LYS A 61 -6.63 6.33 14.41
CA LYS A 61 -7.42 5.56 15.38
C LYS A 61 -8.71 6.23 15.85
N ASP A 62 -8.64 7.53 16.15
CA ASP A 62 -9.70 8.25 16.86
C ASP A 62 -9.97 9.63 16.22
N THR A 63 -11.06 10.28 16.66
CA THR A 63 -11.47 11.61 16.15
C THR A 63 -10.41 12.68 16.39
N ALA A 64 -9.67 12.61 17.51
CA ALA A 64 -8.61 13.56 17.80
C ALA A 64 -7.42 13.40 16.82
N ALA A 65 -7.06 12.16 16.47
CA ALA A 65 -6.05 11.86 15.47
C ALA A 65 -6.50 12.29 14.06
N ARG A 66 -7.78 12.13 13.72
CA ARG A 66 -8.35 12.66 12.46
C ARG A 66 -8.22 14.18 12.37
N LYS A 67 -8.57 14.89 13.46
CA LYS A 67 -8.43 16.35 13.54
C LYS A 67 -6.97 16.77 13.42
N ALA A 68 -6.06 16.11 14.15
CA ALA A 68 -4.64 16.37 14.08
C ALA A 68 -4.07 16.08 12.67
N GLU A 69 -4.56 15.06 11.97
CA GLU A 69 -4.17 14.81 10.58
C GLU A 69 -4.63 15.93 9.65
N ALA A 70 -5.87 16.40 9.79
CA ALA A 70 -6.40 17.51 9.00
C ALA A 70 -5.57 18.81 9.18
N GLU A 71 -5.12 19.08 10.41
CA GLU A 71 -4.35 20.28 10.76
C GLU A 71 -2.86 20.16 10.43
N GLN A 72 -2.26 18.98 10.67
CA GLN A 72 -0.80 18.82 10.73
C GLN A 72 -0.24 17.92 9.62
N ARG A 73 -1.11 17.12 8.99
CA ARG A 73 -0.80 16.20 7.89
C ARG A 73 0.31 15.20 8.24
N ARG A 74 0.32 14.66 9.47
CA ARG A 74 1.37 13.77 9.97
C ARG A 74 1.46 12.48 9.17
N LEU A 75 0.32 11.82 8.93
CA LEU A 75 0.25 10.61 8.12
C LEU A 75 0.60 10.91 6.66
N SER A 76 0.04 11.97 6.09
CA SER A 76 0.32 12.36 4.70
C SER A 76 1.80 12.67 4.47
N LYS A 77 2.47 13.32 5.42
CA LYS A 77 3.92 13.59 5.38
C LYS A 77 4.77 12.34 5.61
N ALA A 78 4.22 11.32 6.27
CA ALA A 78 4.91 10.07 6.59
C ALA A 78 4.86 9.02 5.45
N ILE A 79 4.13 9.27 4.36
CA ILE A 79 3.99 8.31 3.24
C ILE A 79 5.35 7.85 2.70
N ASP A 80 6.32 8.77 2.59
CA ASP A 80 7.64 8.46 2.05
C ASP A 80 8.49 7.57 2.96
N ALA A 81 8.15 7.44 4.25
CA ALA A 81 8.82 6.50 5.15
C ALA A 81 8.62 5.03 4.75
N GLY A 82 7.61 4.76 3.91
CA GLY A 82 7.35 3.44 3.35
C GLY A 82 8.14 3.11 2.08
N ARG A 83 9.03 3.98 1.60
CA ARG A 83 9.80 3.73 0.37
C ARG A 83 10.96 2.77 0.59
#